data_AF-A0A7X7B1B8-F1
#
_entry.id   AF-A0A7X7B1B8-F1
#
_cell.length_a   1.000
_cell.length_b   1.000
_cell.length_c   1.000
_cell.angle_alpha   90.00
_cell.angle_beta   90.00
_cell.angle_gamma   90.00
#
_symmetry.space_group_name_H-M   'P 1'
#
loop_
_entity.id
_entity.type
_entity.pdbx_description
1 polymer ?
#
loop_
_entity_poly.entity_id
_entity_poly.type
_entity_poly.pdbx_seq_one_letter_code
_entity_poly.pdbx_strand_id
1 'polypeptide(L)' 'MEYFHKPVLLKETINILDPKPGKVYVDATLGGSGHFNAIVEAAGKKGLFIGIDRDK' A
#
# COMPACT_ATOMS: atom_id res chain seq x y z
N MET A 1 15.91 18.01 10.73
CA MET A 1 15.35 17.08 9.72
C MET A 1 14.04 16.57 10.28
N GLU A 2 12.94 16.78 9.59
CA GLU A 2 11.66 16.17 9.99
C GLU A 2 11.74 14.66 9.79
N TYR A 3 11.12 13.92 10.70
CA TYR A 3 11.05 12.47 10.63
C TYR A 3 10.07 12.06 9.52
N PHE A 4 10.51 11.17 8.63
CA PHE A 4 9.65 10.54 7.62
C PHE A 4 9.66 9.03 7.82
N HIS A 5 8.48 8.46 8.04
CA HIS A 5 8.34 7.01 8.21
C HIS A 5 8.65 6.29 6.89
N LYS A 6 9.58 5.33 6.93
CA LYS A 6 9.89 4.45 5.81
C LYS A 6 9.19 3.10 6.02
N PRO A 7 8.31 2.66 5.10
CA PRO A 7 7.62 1.38 5.25
C PRO A 7 8.60 0.22 5.27
N VAL A 8 8.43 -0.69 6.23
CA VAL A 8 9.30 -1.84 6.43
C VAL A 8 9.03 -2.89 5.34
N LEU A 9 10.10 -3.45 4.75
CA LEU A 9 10.02 -4.45 3.67
C LEU A 9 9.20 -4.02 2.45
N LEU A 10 9.20 -2.73 2.12
CA LEU A 10 8.39 -2.18 1.02
C LEU A 10 8.66 -2.89 -0.32
N LYS A 11 9.93 -3.07 -0.66
CA LYS A 11 10.34 -3.66 -1.95
C LYS A 11 9.92 -5.13 -2.03
N GLU A 12 10.14 -5.87 -0.97
CA GLU A 12 9.77 -7.28 -0.84
C GLU A 12 8.26 -7.46 -0.96
N THR A 13 7.49 -6.64 -0.25
CA THR A 13 6.01 -6.65 -0.32
C THR A 13 5.53 -6.40 -1.74
N ILE A 14 6.02 -5.37 -2.42
CA ILE A 14 5.59 -5.05 -3.79
C ILE A 14 6.00 -6.15 -4.78
N ASN A 15 7.21 -6.70 -4.64
CA ASN A 15 7.67 -7.78 -5.50
C ASN A 15 6.86 -9.07 -5.34
N ILE A 16 6.48 -9.43 -4.11
CA ILE A 16 5.71 -10.65 -3.82
C ILE A 16 4.24 -10.46 -4.21
N LEU A 17 3.66 -9.31 -3.88
CA LEU A 17 2.25 -9.00 -4.17
C LEU A 17 2.00 -8.80 -5.67
N ASP A 18 3.03 -8.36 -6.41
CA ASP A 18 3.02 -8.09 -7.84
C ASP A 18 1.75 -7.34 -8.32
N PRO A 19 1.51 -6.09 -7.83
CA PRO A 19 0.26 -5.39 -8.08
C PRO A 19 -0.02 -5.18 -9.57
N LYS A 20 -1.26 -5.40 -10.00
CA LYS A 20 -1.74 -5.33 -11.39
C LYS A 20 -2.95 -4.40 -11.52
N PRO A 21 -3.08 -3.72 -12.67
CA PRO A 21 -4.28 -2.93 -12.97
C PRO A 21 -5.57 -3.75 -12.92
N GLY A 22 -6.64 -3.11 -12.46
CA GLY A 22 -8.00 -3.62 -12.43
C GLY A 22 -8.31 -4.61 -11.31
N LYS A 23 -7.37 -4.83 -10.37
CA LYS A 23 -7.55 -5.75 -9.24
C LYS A 23 -8.13 -5.04 -8.01
N VAL A 24 -8.45 -5.84 -7.00
CA VAL A 24 -8.88 -5.38 -5.68
C VAL A 24 -7.73 -5.61 -4.70
N TYR A 25 -7.36 -4.56 -3.96
CA TYR A 25 -6.32 -4.61 -2.93
C TYR A 25 -6.89 -4.19 -1.58
N VAL A 26 -6.55 -4.94 -0.54
CA VAL A 26 -6.89 -4.63 0.84
C VAL A 26 -5.60 -4.49 1.63
N ASP A 27 -5.37 -3.30 2.20
CA ASP A 27 -4.38 -3.11 3.25
C ASP A 27 -5.12 -3.15 4.59
N ALA A 28 -4.94 -4.24 5.31
CA ALA A 28 -5.62 -4.51 6.57
C ALA A 28 -5.01 -3.76 7.76
N THR A 29 -3.93 -3.00 7.54
CA THR A 29 -3.14 -2.31 8.56
C THR A 29 -2.63 -0.98 8.01
N LEU A 30 -3.55 -0.14 7.53
CA LEU A 30 -3.27 1.04 6.69
C LEU A 30 -2.19 1.96 7.30
N GLY A 31 -2.26 2.26 8.60
CA GLY A 31 -1.35 3.13 9.33
C GLY A 31 -1.08 4.45 8.59
N GLY A 32 0.20 4.76 8.37
CA GLY A 32 0.63 5.91 7.57
C GLY A 32 0.47 5.77 6.05
N SER A 33 -0.21 4.73 5.56
CA SER A 33 -0.49 4.40 4.14
C SER A 33 0.71 4.14 3.24
N GLY A 34 1.90 3.92 3.80
CA GLY A 34 3.12 3.82 3.00
C GLY A 34 3.18 2.61 2.05
N HIS A 35 2.75 1.43 2.51
CA HIS A 35 2.60 0.26 1.63
C HIS A 35 1.43 0.42 0.66
N PHE A 36 0.27 0.88 1.16
CA PHE A 36 -0.91 1.12 0.35
C PHE A 36 -0.65 2.03 -0.86
N ASN A 37 0.07 3.13 -0.66
CA ASN A 37 0.40 4.06 -1.74
C ASN A 37 1.32 3.42 -2.80
N ALA A 38 2.30 2.62 -2.38
CA ALA A 38 3.16 1.90 -3.32
C ALA A 38 2.37 0.86 -4.14
N ILE A 39 1.36 0.22 -3.53
CA ILE A 39 0.46 -0.70 -4.24
C ILE A 39 -0.36 0.05 -5.29
N VAL A 40 -0.92 1.22 -4.95
CA VAL A 40 -1.68 2.08 -5.89
C VAL A 40 -0.79 2.57 -7.03
N GLU A 41 0.45 2.96 -6.74
CA GLU A 41 1.43 3.40 -7.74
C GLU A 41 1.76 2.26 -8.71
N ALA A 42 2.02 1.06 -8.20
CA ALA A 42 2.35 -0.12 -9.02
C ALA A 42 1.16 -0.65 -9.84
N ALA A 43 -0.04 -0.73 -9.23
CA ALA A 43 -1.24 -1.23 -9.90
C ALA A 43 -1.90 -0.19 -10.83
N GLY A 44 -1.64 1.10 -10.61
CA GLY A 44 -2.28 2.21 -11.31
C GLY A 44 -3.72 2.48 -10.87
N LYS A 45 -4.36 3.50 -11.47
CA LYS A 45 -5.66 4.05 -11.01
C LYS A 45 -6.88 3.18 -11.33
N LYS A 46 -6.73 2.11 -12.11
CA LYS A 46 -7.82 1.16 -12.38
C LYS A 46 -7.76 0.09 -11.31
N GLY A 47 -8.79 -0.01 -10.47
CA GLY A 47 -8.86 -1.00 -9.40
C GLY A 47 -9.72 -0.51 -8.24
N LEU A 48 -9.90 -1.36 -7.24
CA LEU A 48 -10.50 -1.00 -5.96
C LEU A 48 -9.46 -1.17 -4.87
N PHE A 49 -9.21 -0.12 -4.09
CA PHE A 49 -8.21 -0.11 -3.04
C PHE A 49 -8.91 0.20 -1.71
N ILE A 50 -8.78 -0.69 -0.74
CA ILE A 50 -9.46 -0.60 0.55
C ILE A 50 -8.38 -0.57 1.64
N GLY A 51 -8.33 0.52 2.39
CA GLY A 51 -7.48 0.64 3.57
C GLY A 51 -8.30 0.45 4.83
N ILE A 52 -7.81 -0.36 5.77
CA ILE A 52 -8.43 -0.60 7.06
C ILE A 52 -7.40 -0.26 8.13
N ASP A 53 -7.79 0.57 9.09
CA ASP A 53 -7.07 0.74 10.35
C ASP A 53 -8.07 0.71 11.50
N ARG A 54 -7.58 0.31 12.67
CA ARG A 54 -8.36 0.34 13.91
C ARG A 54 -8.18 1.67 14.64
N ASP A 55 -7.07 2.36 14.44
CA ASP A 55 -6.84 3.66 15.04
C ASP A 55 -7.88 4.67 14.53
N LYS A 56 -8.25 5.61 15.40
CA LYS A 56 -9.34 6.57 15.15
C LYS A 56 -8.93 7.71 14.23
#